data_AF-A0A6P6JIP9-F1
#
_entry.id   AF-A0A6P6JIP9-F1
#
_cell.length_a   1.000
_cell.length_b   1.000
_cell.length_c   1.000
_cell.angle_alpha   90.00
_cell.angle_beta   90.00
_cell.angle_gamma   90.00
#
_symmetry.space_group_name_H-M   'P 1'
#
loop_
_entity.id
_entity.type
_entity.pdbx_description
1 polymer ?
#
loop_
_entity_poly.entity_id
_entity_poly.type
_entity_poly.pdbx_seq_one_letter_code
_entity_poly.pdbx_strand_id
1 'polypeptide(L)'
;MALQQNGIGSEHNGDTSSHHTSTNGNGEIQHDRAEGFTFTSEPTLEDIRRLQTEFTEERNWNQFHTPRNLLLALVGEVGEVSELFQWRGEVQEGLPDWTEPQREHLAQELSDVLIYLVELAEKCHVDLPQAVLRKMALNRLKYPASKVHGSAKKYTEYKD
;
A
#
# COMPACT_ATOMS: atom_id res chain seq x y z
N MET A 1 4.19 -36.88 -0.57
CA MET A 1 3.97 -37.85 0.50
C MET A 1 2.83 -37.31 1.34
N ALA A 2 1.66 -37.94 1.25
CA ALA A 2 0.45 -37.52 1.95
C ALA A 2 0.59 -37.79 3.45
N LEU A 3 -0.02 -36.94 4.28
CA LEU A 3 -0.73 -37.40 5.48
C LEU A 3 -1.90 -36.46 5.77
N GLN A 4 -3.05 -37.08 5.90
CA GLN A 4 -4.38 -36.55 6.16
C GLN A 4 -4.74 -37.00 7.58
N GLN A 5 -5.28 -36.11 8.41
CA GLN A 5 -6.05 -36.50 9.60
C GLN A 5 -7.26 -35.56 9.74
N ASN A 6 -8.45 -36.17 9.69
CA ASN A 6 -9.72 -35.59 10.09
C ASN A 6 -10.02 -35.97 11.55
N GLY A 7 -10.66 -35.07 12.30
CA GLY A 7 -11.30 -35.35 13.59
C GLY A 7 -12.34 -34.27 13.91
N ILE A 8 -13.51 -34.69 14.37
CA ILE A 8 -14.83 -34.02 14.34
C ILE A 8 -15.31 -33.65 15.77
N GLY A 9 -16.13 -32.59 15.90
CA GLY A 9 -17.10 -32.32 17.00
C GLY A 9 -16.66 -31.19 17.95
N SER A 10 -17.48 -30.22 18.40
CA SER A 10 -18.93 -30.16 18.64
C SER A 10 -19.45 -28.70 18.76
N GLU A 11 -20.78 -28.55 18.78
CA GLU A 11 -21.64 -27.37 18.57
C GLU A 11 -21.80 -26.32 19.72
N HIS A 12 -22.44 -25.20 19.36
CA HIS A 12 -23.23 -24.21 20.14
C HIS A 12 -22.43 -23.19 21.00
N ASN A 13 -22.78 -21.91 21.14
CA ASN A 13 -24.04 -21.17 20.89
C ASN A 13 -23.72 -19.67 20.69
N GLY A 14 -24.66 -18.93 20.09
CA GLY A 14 -24.41 -17.62 19.49
C GLY A 14 -24.14 -16.43 20.42
N ASP A 15 -23.70 -15.34 19.79
CA ASP A 15 -23.88 -13.99 20.30
C ASP A 15 -24.31 -13.07 19.16
N THR A 16 -25.33 -12.29 19.48
CA THR A 16 -26.14 -11.46 18.59
C THR A 16 -25.35 -10.27 18.07
N SER A 17 -25.31 -10.10 16.74
CA SER A 17 -24.91 -8.85 16.11
C SER A 17 -25.99 -7.80 16.40
N SER A 18 -25.75 -6.94 17.39
CA SER A 18 -26.57 -5.76 17.63
C SER A 18 -26.19 -4.66 16.64
N HIS A 19 -26.87 -4.64 15.49
CA HIS A 19 -26.92 -3.45 14.66
C HIS A 19 -27.66 -2.33 15.42
N HIS A 20 -26.88 -1.39 15.97
CA HIS A 20 -27.42 -0.13 16.46
C HIS A 20 -27.84 0.74 15.26
N THR A 21 -29.10 0.58 14.83
CA THR A 21 -29.77 1.57 13.98
C THR A 21 -30.19 2.75 14.84
N SER A 22 -29.47 3.86 14.75
CA SER A 22 -29.92 5.16 15.26
C SER A 22 -30.76 5.86 14.20
N THR A 23 -32.07 5.91 14.40
CA THR A 23 -33.00 6.73 13.60
C THR A 23 -32.99 8.17 14.08
N ASN A 24 -32.64 9.12 13.21
CA ASN A 24 -32.99 10.53 13.44
C ASN A 24 -34.47 10.77 13.12
N GLY A 25 -35.05 11.79 13.77
CA GLY A 25 -36.49 12.08 13.84
C GLY A 25 -37.27 12.33 12.53
N ASN A 26 -36.71 12.02 11.36
CA ASN A 26 -37.37 12.14 10.06
C ASN A 26 -37.51 10.80 9.29
N GLY A 27 -37.17 9.65 9.89
CA GLY A 27 -37.45 8.34 9.27
C GLY A 27 -36.65 8.03 7.99
N GLU A 28 -35.62 8.81 7.68
CA GLU A 28 -34.67 8.49 6.62
C GLU A 28 -33.62 7.49 7.14
N ILE A 29 -33.52 6.34 6.48
CA ILE A 29 -32.41 5.42 6.66
C ILE A 29 -31.17 6.12 6.10
N GLN A 30 -30.36 6.70 6.97
CA GLN A 30 -29.00 7.08 6.61
C GLN A 30 -28.22 5.78 6.37
N HIS A 31 -28.07 5.42 5.09
CA HIS A 31 -26.93 4.62 4.70
C HIS A 31 -25.70 5.47 4.97
N ASP A 32 -25.13 5.28 6.15
CA ASP A 32 -23.80 5.74 6.47
C ASP A 32 -22.87 5.11 5.41
N ARG A 33 -22.50 5.89 4.38
CA ARG A 33 -21.46 5.46 3.45
C ARG A 33 -20.22 5.39 4.33
N ALA A 34 -19.82 4.17 4.70
CA ALA A 34 -18.55 3.92 5.37
C ALA A 34 -17.49 4.81 4.70
N GLU A 35 -16.95 5.77 5.46
CA GLU A 35 -15.91 6.65 4.94
C GLU A 35 -14.79 5.75 4.41
N GLY A 36 -14.53 5.83 3.10
CA GLY A 36 -13.52 5.00 2.46
C GLY A 36 -12.14 5.28 3.05
N PHE A 37 -11.22 4.31 2.97
CA PHE A 37 -9.85 4.50 3.43
C PHE A 37 -9.20 5.73 2.79
N THR A 38 -8.55 6.57 3.62
CA THR A 38 -7.76 7.73 3.20
C THR A 38 -6.44 7.78 3.94
N PHE A 39 -5.37 8.24 3.29
CA PHE A 39 -4.13 8.61 3.99
C PHE A 39 -4.30 9.93 4.73
N THR A 40 -3.48 10.14 5.77
CA THR A 40 -3.31 11.44 6.40
C THR A 40 -2.73 12.45 5.40
N SER A 41 -2.97 13.74 5.61
CA SER A 41 -2.45 14.81 4.74
C SER A 41 -0.94 15.04 4.89
N GLU A 42 -0.37 14.57 6.00
CA GLU A 42 1.04 14.70 6.35
C GLU A 42 1.59 13.36 6.87
N PRO A 43 2.91 13.12 6.74
CA PRO A 43 3.92 13.99 6.11
C PRO A 43 3.80 14.01 4.57
N THR A 44 4.21 15.12 3.94
CA THR A 44 4.36 15.17 2.47
C THR A 44 5.66 14.48 2.03
N LEU A 45 5.83 14.24 0.72
CA LEU A 45 7.11 13.73 0.19
C LEU A 45 8.29 14.65 0.49
N GLU A 46 8.07 15.97 0.56
CA GLU A 46 9.11 16.92 0.93
C GLU A 46 9.42 16.86 2.44
N ASP A 47 8.42 16.62 3.28
CA ASP A 47 8.66 16.39 4.71
C ASP A 47 9.46 15.11 4.94
N ILE A 48 9.14 14.02 4.23
CA ILE A 48 9.90 12.76 4.30
C ILE A 48 11.34 12.99 3.83
N ARG A 49 11.56 13.69 2.70
CA ARG A 49 12.90 14.04 2.21
C ARG A 49 13.69 14.78 3.28
N ARG A 50 13.11 15.83 3.89
CA ARG A 50 13.76 16.61 4.97
C ARG A 50 14.09 15.76 6.18
N LEU A 51 13.14 14.98 6.69
CA LEU A 51 13.34 14.11 7.85
C LEU A 51 14.52 13.14 7.60
N GLN A 52 14.64 12.59 6.39
CA GLN A 52 15.76 11.73 6.04
C GLN A 52 17.08 12.46 5.87
N THR A 53 17.08 13.65 5.26
CA THR A 53 18.28 14.50 5.19
C THR A 53 18.80 14.79 6.60
N GLU A 54 17.93 15.22 7.51
CA GLU A 54 18.29 15.50 8.91
C GLU A 54 18.85 14.24 9.60
N PHE A 55 18.17 13.10 9.48
CA PHE A 55 18.59 11.83 10.07
C PHE A 55 19.99 11.37 9.57
N THR A 56 20.23 11.48 8.27
CA THR A 56 21.47 11.02 7.63
C THR A 56 22.65 11.98 7.84
N GLU A 57 22.40 13.29 7.92
CA GLU A 57 23.42 14.29 8.23
C GLU A 57 23.96 14.15 9.64
N GLU A 58 23.09 13.98 10.64
CA GLU A 58 23.48 13.75 12.04
C GLU A 58 24.45 12.57 12.20
N ARG A 59 24.34 11.58 11.32
CA ARG A 59 25.12 10.33 11.36
C ARG A 59 26.31 10.34 10.40
N ASN A 60 26.48 11.40 9.60
CA ASN A 60 27.45 11.46 8.51
C ASN A 60 27.35 10.25 7.56
N TRP A 61 26.12 9.81 7.27
CA TRP A 61 25.84 8.65 6.42
C TRP A 61 25.68 9.01 4.95
N ASN A 62 25.56 10.29 4.63
CA ASN A 62 25.46 10.79 3.25
C ASN A 62 26.57 10.25 2.32
N GLN A 63 27.75 9.91 2.85
CA GLN A 63 28.84 9.29 2.08
C GLN A 63 28.51 7.89 1.51
N PHE A 64 27.58 7.15 2.13
CA PHE A 64 27.16 5.83 1.69
C PHE A 64 25.94 5.88 0.75
N HIS A 65 25.21 7.01 0.74
CA HIS A 65 23.96 7.21 0.01
C HIS A 65 24.25 7.64 -1.44
N THR A 66 24.98 6.80 -2.17
CA THR A 66 25.11 6.94 -3.63
C THR A 66 23.87 6.40 -4.34
N PRO A 67 23.49 6.90 -5.53
CA PRO A 67 22.28 6.43 -6.24
C PRO A 67 22.22 4.90 -6.42
N ARG A 68 23.36 4.26 -6.71
CA ARG A 68 23.42 2.79 -6.84
C ARG A 68 23.12 2.10 -5.51
N ASN A 69 23.69 2.57 -4.41
CA ASN A 69 23.50 1.94 -3.11
C ASN A 69 22.05 2.08 -2.64
N LEU A 70 21.45 3.27 -2.82
CA LEU A 70 20.04 3.50 -2.51
C LEU A 70 19.11 2.64 -3.35
N LEU A 71 19.41 2.45 -4.64
CA LEU A 71 18.66 1.51 -5.48
C LEU A 71 18.74 0.08 -4.96
N LEU A 72 19.91 -0.37 -4.51
CA LEU A 72 20.08 -1.73 -3.97
C LEU A 72 19.36 -1.90 -2.63
N ALA A 73 19.39 -0.89 -1.77
CA ALA A 73 18.62 -0.88 -0.52
C ALA A 73 17.11 -0.95 -0.81
N LEU A 74 16.60 -0.10 -1.71
CA LEU A 74 15.21 -0.13 -2.18
C LEU A 74 14.78 -1.52 -2.68
N VAL A 75 15.64 -2.22 -3.44
CA VAL A 75 15.35 -3.57 -3.90
C VAL A 75 15.29 -4.57 -2.75
N GLY A 76 16.13 -4.40 -1.72
CA GLY A 76 16.07 -5.16 -0.48
C GLY A 76 14.70 -5.04 0.20
N GLU A 77 14.26 -3.82 0.46
CA GLU A 77 12.97 -3.57 1.15
C GLU A 77 11.76 -4.06 0.34
N VAL A 78 11.81 -3.96 -1.00
CA VAL A 78 10.79 -4.58 -1.86
C VAL A 78 10.78 -6.10 -1.71
N GLY A 79 11.95 -6.70 -1.49
CA GLY A 79 12.09 -8.11 -1.12
C GLY A 79 11.43 -8.43 0.21
N GLU A 80 11.67 -7.62 1.25
CA GLU A 80 11.06 -7.78 2.58
C GLU A 80 9.53 -7.68 2.53
N VAL A 81 8.99 -6.69 1.80
CA VAL A 81 7.55 -6.63 1.50
C VAL A 81 7.08 -7.93 0.84
N SER A 82 7.83 -8.45 -0.14
CA SER A 82 7.46 -9.67 -0.86
C SER A 82 7.43 -10.91 0.07
N GLU A 83 8.34 -11.00 1.03
CA GLU A 83 8.41 -12.10 2.00
C GLU A 83 7.16 -12.19 2.89
N LEU A 84 6.49 -11.07 3.17
CA LEU A 84 5.24 -11.04 3.94
C LEU A 84 4.05 -11.71 3.21
N PHE A 85 4.11 -11.75 1.88
CA PHE A 85 3.05 -12.29 1.02
C PHE A 85 3.40 -13.65 0.39
N GLN A 86 4.68 -14.02 0.27
CA GLN A 86 5.14 -15.13 -0.58
C GLN A 86 4.48 -16.50 -0.33
N TRP A 87 4.05 -16.78 0.91
CA TRP A 87 3.40 -18.05 1.29
C TRP A 87 1.91 -17.91 1.58
N ARG A 88 1.32 -16.74 1.30
CA ARG A 88 -0.12 -16.51 1.44
C ARG A 88 -0.81 -16.89 0.12
N GLY A 89 -2.02 -17.44 0.24
CA GLY A 89 -2.91 -17.59 -0.92
C GLY A 89 -3.47 -16.24 -1.36
N GLU A 90 -4.70 -16.23 -1.87
CA GLU A 90 -5.41 -14.96 -2.12
C GLU A 90 -5.50 -14.13 -0.84
N VAL A 91 -5.04 -12.87 -0.90
CA VAL A 91 -5.07 -11.94 0.23
C VAL A 91 -6.19 -10.95 0.02
N GLN A 92 -7.11 -10.88 0.99
CA GLN A 92 -8.25 -9.96 0.94
C GLN A 92 -7.83 -8.51 1.21
N GLU A 93 -8.52 -7.57 0.55
CA GLU A 93 -8.42 -6.14 0.85
C GLU A 93 -8.67 -5.88 2.33
N GLY A 94 -7.91 -4.95 2.93
CA GLY A 94 -8.02 -4.63 4.35
C GLY A 94 -7.37 -5.64 5.30
N LEU A 95 -6.85 -6.77 4.78
CA LEU A 95 -6.06 -7.76 5.55
C LEU A 95 -6.77 -8.27 6.83
N PRO A 96 -8.03 -8.73 6.76
CA PRO A 96 -8.80 -9.14 7.95
C PRO A 96 -8.18 -10.31 8.71
N ASP A 97 -7.50 -11.22 7.99
CA ASP A 97 -6.85 -12.41 8.56
C ASP A 97 -5.43 -12.14 9.10
N TRP A 98 -4.98 -10.89 9.06
CA TRP A 98 -3.65 -10.53 9.57
C TRP A 98 -3.74 -10.16 11.04
N THR A 99 -2.71 -10.50 11.81
CA THR A 99 -2.58 -10.00 13.18
C THR A 99 -2.08 -8.55 13.16
N GLU A 100 -2.28 -7.81 14.25
CA GLU A 100 -1.75 -6.45 14.39
C GLU A 100 -0.23 -6.38 14.19
N PRO A 101 0.60 -7.28 14.78
CA PRO A 101 2.03 -7.31 14.48
C PRO A 101 2.37 -7.55 13.01
N GLN A 102 1.57 -8.33 12.28
CA GLN A 102 1.80 -8.56 10.85
C GLN A 102 1.48 -7.31 10.03
N ARG A 103 0.42 -6.58 10.39
CA ARG A 103 0.07 -5.30 9.75
C ARG A 103 1.11 -4.22 10.04
N GLU A 104 1.62 -4.18 11.27
CA GLU A 104 2.69 -3.28 11.66
C GLU A 104 3.98 -3.57 10.89
N HIS A 105 4.37 -4.83 10.77
CA HIS A 105 5.54 -5.23 9.96
C HIS A 105 5.36 -4.82 8.49
N LEU A 106 4.17 -5.03 7.90
CA LEU A 106 3.89 -4.53 6.55
C LEU A 106 3.99 -3.00 6.45
N ALA A 107 3.53 -2.27 7.47
CA ALA A 107 3.63 -0.82 7.48
C ALA A 107 5.09 -0.36 7.53
N GLN A 108 5.96 -1.06 8.25
CA GLN A 108 7.40 -0.81 8.30
C GLN A 108 8.05 -1.03 6.93
N GLU A 109 7.88 -2.21 6.33
CA GLU A 109 8.50 -2.51 5.04
C GLU A 109 8.00 -1.59 3.89
N LEU A 110 6.71 -1.24 3.89
CA LEU A 110 6.19 -0.26 2.93
C LEU A 110 6.78 1.14 3.17
N SER A 111 7.05 1.50 4.42
CA SER A 111 7.69 2.77 4.77
C SER A 111 9.13 2.81 4.31
N ASP A 112 9.89 1.72 4.49
CA ASP A 112 11.29 1.63 4.09
C ASP A 112 11.45 1.70 2.56
N VAL A 113 10.55 1.05 1.81
CA VAL A 113 10.44 1.23 0.34
C VAL A 113 10.22 2.69 -0.03
N LEU A 114 9.29 3.38 0.63
CA LEU A 114 8.99 4.79 0.33
C LEU A 114 10.19 5.69 0.66
N ILE A 115 10.83 5.47 1.81
CA ILE A 115 11.99 6.22 2.28
C ILE A 115 13.12 6.14 1.25
N TYR A 116 13.55 4.92 0.86
CA TYR A 116 14.64 4.78 -0.09
C TYR A 116 14.29 5.30 -1.49
N LEU A 117 13.02 5.23 -1.89
CA LEU A 117 12.58 5.82 -3.15
C LEU A 117 12.71 7.36 -3.13
N VAL A 118 12.32 8.01 -2.03
CA VAL A 118 12.44 9.46 -1.86
C VAL A 118 13.90 9.88 -1.83
N GLU A 119 14.75 9.19 -1.08
CA GLU A 119 16.19 9.47 -1.04
C GLU A 119 16.87 9.27 -2.40
N LEU A 120 16.50 8.20 -3.12
CA LEU A 120 17.02 7.95 -4.46
C LEU A 120 16.63 9.08 -5.41
N ALA A 121 15.38 9.57 -5.32
CA ALA A 121 14.92 10.69 -6.13
C ALA A 121 15.70 11.97 -5.80
N GLU A 122 15.96 12.25 -4.51
CA GLU A 122 16.77 13.37 -4.07
C GLU A 122 18.19 13.31 -4.64
N LYS A 123 18.89 12.17 -4.49
CA LYS A 123 20.27 12.01 -5.01
C LYS A 123 20.34 12.05 -6.54
N CYS A 124 19.23 11.77 -7.22
CA CYS A 124 19.11 11.88 -8.66
C CYS A 124 18.59 13.26 -9.12
N HIS A 125 18.31 14.19 -8.20
CA HIS A 125 17.68 15.49 -8.48
C HIS A 125 16.37 15.39 -9.27
N VAL A 126 15.53 14.42 -8.91
CA VAL A 126 14.21 14.22 -9.49
C VAL A 126 13.16 14.80 -8.54
N ASP A 127 12.44 15.82 -9.02
CA ASP A 127 11.19 16.26 -8.38
C ASP A 127 10.13 15.16 -8.54
N LEU A 128 10.07 14.29 -7.53
CA LEU A 128 9.25 13.09 -7.53
C LEU A 128 7.74 13.39 -7.57
N PRO A 129 7.18 14.33 -6.77
CA PRO A 129 5.78 14.74 -6.91
C PRO A 129 5.42 15.16 -8.35
N GLN A 130 6.23 16.03 -8.97
CA GLN A 130 5.96 16.47 -10.34
C GLN A 130 6.17 15.36 -11.38
N ALA A 131 7.13 14.45 -11.15
CA ALA A 131 7.33 13.28 -12.01
C ALA A 131 6.12 12.35 -12.00
N VAL A 132 5.50 12.13 -10.85
CA VAL A 132 4.27 11.34 -10.72
C VAL A 132 3.12 12.00 -11.48
N LEU A 133 2.92 13.32 -11.35
CA LEU A 133 1.87 14.06 -12.08
C LEU A 133 2.03 13.90 -13.60
N ARG A 134 3.25 14.09 -14.12
CA ARG A 134 3.56 13.86 -15.54
C ARG A 134 3.30 12.42 -15.96
N LYS A 135 3.71 11.44 -15.14
CA LYS A 135 3.49 10.01 -15.43
C LYS A 135 2.01 9.65 -15.47
N MET A 136 1.21 10.22 -14.57
CA MET A 136 -0.24 10.00 -14.54
C MET A 136 -0.95 10.58 -15.76
N ALA A 137 -0.54 11.77 -16.23
CA ALA A 137 -1.04 12.32 -17.49
C ALA A 137 -0.74 11.38 -18.68
N LEU A 138 0.48 10.84 -18.76
CA LEU A 138 0.86 9.86 -19.78
C LEU A 138 0.07 8.54 -19.65
N ASN A 139 -0.19 8.06 -18.43
CA ASN A 139 -0.97 6.85 -18.19
C ASN A 139 -2.42 7.01 -18.68
N ARG A 140 -3.05 8.17 -18.47
CA ARG A 140 -4.41 8.46 -18.96
C ARG A 140 -4.51 8.43 -20.49
N LEU A 141 -3.48 8.93 -21.17
CA LEU A 141 -3.40 8.85 -22.64
C LEU A 141 -3.20 7.40 -23.11
N LYS A 142 -2.37 6.64 -22.39
CA LYS A 142 -2.06 5.24 -22.72
C LYS A 142 -3.21 4.27 -22.45
N TYR A 143 -4.06 4.57 -21.46
CA TYR A 143 -5.20 3.74 -21.04
C TYR A 143 -6.47 4.60 -20.92
N PRO A 144 -7.11 4.97 -22.04
CA PRO A 144 -8.33 5.77 -22.01
C PRO A 144 -9.47 4.99 -21.34
N ALA A 145 -10.18 5.59 -20.39
CA ALA A 145 -11.27 4.94 -19.66
C ALA A 145 -12.34 4.33 -20.59
N SER A 146 -12.65 5.01 -21.70
CA SER A 146 -13.60 4.51 -22.71
C SER A 146 -13.18 3.20 -23.39
N LYS A 147 -11.87 2.89 -23.41
CA LYS A 147 -11.33 1.66 -24.01
C LYS A 147 -11.04 0.56 -22.98
N VAL A 148 -10.78 0.92 -21.73
CA VAL A 148 -10.22 -0.01 -20.71
C VAL A 148 -11.13 -0.23 -19.50
N HIS A 149 -12.31 0.39 -19.44
CA HIS A 149 -13.23 0.23 -18.31
C HIS A 149 -13.57 -1.25 -18.06
N GLY A 150 -13.26 -1.77 -16.87
CA GLY A 150 -13.45 -3.18 -16.52
C GLY A 150 -12.51 -4.17 -17.22
N SER A 151 -11.44 -3.69 -17.87
CA SER A 151 -10.50 -4.53 -18.62
C SER A 151 -9.05 -4.28 -18.22
N ALA A 152 -8.34 -5.34 -17.80
CA ALA A 152 -6.90 -5.31 -17.54
C ALA A 152 -6.05 -5.48 -18.82
N LYS A 153 -6.66 -5.43 -20.01
CA LYS A 153 -5.97 -5.63 -21.29
C LYS A 153 -4.86 -4.59 -21.45
N LYS A 154 -3.71 -5.02 -21.97
CA LYS A 154 -2.62 -4.07 -22.28
C LYS A 154 -3.04 -3.18 -23.44
N TYR A 155 -2.50 -1.96 -23.48
CA TYR A 155 -2.77 -0.98 -24.53
C TYR A 155 -2.49 -1.49 -25.95
N THR A 156 -1.65 -2.52 -26.08
CA THR A 156 -1.35 -3.23 -27.33
C THR A 156 -2.50 -4.11 -27.85
N GLU A 157 -3.56 -4.28 -27.07
CA GLU A 157 -4.67 -5.19 -27.38
C GLU A 157 -5.99 -4.46 -27.75
N TYR A 158 -6.04 -3.13 -27.64
CA TYR A 158 -7.16 -2.34 -28.15
C TYR A 158 -6.91 -2.05 -29.63
N LYS A 159 -7.43 -2.90 -30.52
CA LYS A 159 -7.55 -2.55 -31.94
C LYS A 159 -8.73 -1.60 -32.12
N ASP A 160 -8.54 -0.55 -32.91
CA ASP A 160 -9.65 0.26 -33.42
C ASP A 160 -10.59 -0.59 -34.31
#